data_AF-A0A090ZYF9-F1
#
_entry.id   AF-A0A090ZYF9-F1
#
_cell.length_a   1.000
_cell.length_b   1.000
_cell.length_c   1.000
_cell.angle_alpha   90.00
_cell.angle_beta   90.00
_cell.angle_gamma   90.00
#
_symmetry.space_group_name_H-M   'P 1'
#
loop_
_entity.id
_entity.type
_entity.pdbx_description
1 polymer ?
#
loop_
_entity_poly.entity_id
_entity_poly.type
_entity_poly.pdbx_seq_one_letter_code
_entity_poly.pdbx_strand_id
1 'polypeptide(L)' 'MSRGVFVSKNGVVSKAIGFQPKEALLFAPSDKNSSQILRDQRSAMKRNNKQIKDRFAQASKKA' A
#
# COMPACT_ATOMS: atom_id res chain seq x y z
N MET A 1 -18.78 0.78 -10.23
CA MET A 1 -19.51 0.95 -8.95
C MET A 1 -18.90 2.13 -8.20
N SER A 2 -19.66 3.18 -7.91
CA SER A 2 -19.18 4.29 -7.07
C SER A 2 -19.11 3.80 -5.61
N ARG A 3 -17.90 3.46 -5.15
CA ARG A 3 -17.68 3.04 -3.76
C ARG A 3 -17.87 4.27 -2.87
N GLY A 4 -18.97 4.31 -2.11
CA GLY A 4 -19.19 5.35 -1.12
C GLY A 4 -18.14 5.25 -0.04
N VAL A 5 -17.37 6.31 0.16
CA VAL A 5 -16.35 6.40 1.22
C VAL A 5 -17.02 7.02 2.45
N PHE A 6 -16.71 6.50 3.64
CA PHE A 6 -17.18 7.09 4.91
C PHE A 6 -16.05 7.86 5.58
N VAL A 7 -16.34 9.06 6.08
CA VAL A 7 -15.38 9.93 6.77
C VAL A 7 -15.95 10.39 8.11
N SER A 8 -15.08 10.53 9.11
CA SER A 8 -15.45 11.11 10.40
C SER A 8 -14.96 12.55 10.48
N LYS A 9 -15.87 13.50 10.69
CA LYS A 9 -15.55 14.88 11.03
C LYS A 9 -16.16 15.17 12.40
N ASN A 10 -15.33 15.56 13.37
CA ASN A 10 -15.75 15.85 14.75
C ASN A 10 -16.47 14.68 15.45
N GLY A 11 -16.07 13.44 15.15
CA GLY A 11 -16.68 12.23 15.76
C GLY A 11 -17.97 11.76 15.09
N VAL A 12 -18.48 12.47 14.08
CA VAL A 12 -19.67 12.07 13.33
C VAL A 12 -19.27 11.43 12.00
N VAL A 13 -19.69 10.19 11.80
CA VAL A 13 -19.46 9.44 10.55
C VAL A 13 -20.49 9.87 9.50
N SER A 14 -20.00 10.28 8.33
CA SER A 14 -20.83 10.69 7.20
C SER A 14 -20.33 10.08 5.89
N LYS A 15 -21.23 9.88 4.93
CA LYS A 15 -20.88 9.42 3.59
C LYS A 15 -20.25 10.57 2.81
N ALA A 16 -18.99 10.44 2.42
CA ALA A 16 -18.35 11.39 1.53
C ALA A 16 -18.90 11.21 0.11
N ILE A 17 -19.41 12.30 -0.45
CA ILE A 17 -19.86 12.38 -1.84
C ILE A 17 -18.85 13.28 -2.57
N GLY A 18 -18.11 12.72 -3.52
CA GLY A 18 -17.09 13.46 -4.27
C GLY A 18 -15.90 12.60 -4.68
N PHE A 19 -14.94 13.21 -5.37
CA PHE A 19 -13.68 12.55 -5.73
C PHE A 19 -12.82 12.34 -4.47
N GLN A 20 -12.38 11.09 -4.25
CA GLN A 20 -11.49 10.76 -3.15
C GLN A 20 -10.15 11.49 -3.33
N PRO A 21 -9.66 12.26 -2.34
CA PRO A 21 -8.34 12.85 -2.40
C PRO A 21 -7.28 11.75 -2.52
N LYS A 22 -6.30 11.94 -3.41
CA LYS A 22 -5.20 10.97 -3.65
C LYS A 22 -4.44 10.59 -2.37
N GLU A 23 -4.43 11.50 -1.39
CA GLU A 23 -3.70 11.36 -0.12
C GLU A 23 -4.60 11.15 1.10
N ALA A 24 -5.90 10.90 0.88
CA ALA A 24 -6.77 10.53 1.99
C ALA A 24 -6.30 9.17 2.54
N LEU A 25 -5.84 9.17 3.80
CA LEU A 25 -5.56 7.98 4.61
C LEU A 25 -6.85 7.20 4.84
N LEU A 26 -7.38 6.63 3.78
CA LEU A 26 -8.51 5.74 3.83
C LEU A 26 -7.93 4.35 3.86
N PHE A 27 -8.45 3.55 4.78
CA PHE A 27 -8.48 2.09 4.70
C PHE A 27 -9.27 1.65 3.46
N ALA A 28 -9.00 2.25 2.30
CA ALA A 28 -9.66 1.97 1.05
C ALA A 28 -9.32 0.52 0.74
N PRO A 29 -10.31 -0.40 0.76
CA PRO A 29 -10.06 -1.76 0.38
C PRO A 29 -9.58 -1.70 -1.07
N SER A 30 -8.34 -2.15 -1.29
CA SER A 30 -7.78 -2.29 -2.61
C SER A 30 -8.79 -3.00 -3.51
N ASP A 31 -9.01 -2.52 -4.73
CA ASP A 31 -9.74 -3.26 -5.77
C ASP A 31 -9.12 -4.63 -6.08
N LYS A 32 -7.92 -4.89 -5.55
CA LYS A 32 -7.21 -6.14 -5.72
C LYS A 32 -7.88 -7.26 -4.94
N ASN A 33 -8.11 -8.38 -5.62
CA ASN A 33 -8.49 -9.62 -4.95
C ASN A 33 -7.29 -10.19 -4.16
N SER A 34 -7.57 -11.17 -3.29
CA SER A 34 -6.56 -11.81 -2.43
C SER A 34 -5.37 -12.37 -3.22
N SER A 35 -5.60 -12.98 -4.38
CA SER A 35 -4.54 -13.55 -5.22
C SER A 35 -3.58 -12.48 -5.75
N GLN A 36 -4.11 -11.30 -6.12
CA GLN A 36 -3.33 -10.16 -6.59
C GLN A 36 -2.50 -9.55 -5.45
N ILE A 37 -3.08 -9.43 -4.25
CA ILE A 37 -2.37 -8.96 -3.06
C ILE A 37 -1.19 -9.89 -2.74
N LEU A 38 -1.41 -11.21 -2.73
CA LEU A 38 -0.36 -12.19 -2.46
C LEU A 38 0.75 -12.16 -3.53
N ARG A 39 0.39 -11.97 -4.81
CA ARG A 39 1.36 -11.83 -5.89
C ARG A 39 2.23 -10.58 -5.73
N ASP A 40 1.63 -9.47 -5.35
CA ASP A 40 2.35 -8.22 -5.10
C ASP A 40 3.31 -8.35 -3.91
N GLN A 41 2.85 -8.98 -2.83
CA GLN A 41 3.67 -9.26 -1.65
C GLN A 41 4.89 -10.13 -1.99
N ARG A 42 4.71 -11.23 -2.73
CA ARG A 42 5.83 -12.08 -3.17
C ARG A 42 6.81 -11.30 -4.05
N SER A 43 6.28 -10.46 -4.94
CA SER A 43 7.09 -9.65 -5.86
C SER A 43 7.87 -8.55 -5.14
N ALA A 44 7.27 -7.94 -4.10
CA ALA A 44 7.94 -6.98 -3.24
C ALA A 44 9.03 -7.67 -2.40
N MET A 45 8.73 -8.82 -1.79
CA MET A 45 9.69 -9.60 -1.02
C MET A 45 10.93 -9.99 -1.85
N LYS A 46 10.74 -10.47 -3.09
CA LYS A 46 11.85 -10.82 -3.97
C LYS A 46 12.75 -9.62 -4.28
N ARG A 47 12.16 -8.46 -4.58
CA ARG A 47 12.90 -7.22 -4.84
C ARG A 47 13.66 -6.74 -3.62
N ASN A 48 13.01 -6.73 -2.45
CA ASN A 48 13.63 -6.31 -1.20
C ASN A 48 14.79 -7.24 -0.82
N ASN A 49 14.60 -8.55 -0.93
CA ASN A 49 15.68 -9.52 -0.66
C ASN A 49 16.88 -9.31 -1.58
N LYS A 50 16.65 -9.04 -2.87
CA LYS A 50 17.74 -8.70 -3.80
C LYS A 50 18.46 -7.43 -3.35
N GLN A 51 17.72 -6.35 -3.10
CA GLN A 51 18.30 -5.07 -2.68
C GLN A 51 19.09 -5.18 -1.38
N ILE A 52 18.60 -5.94 -0.40
CA ILE A 52 19.27 -6.20 0.86
C ILE A 52 20.60 -6.93 0.61
N LYS A 53 20.58 -8.01 -0.18
CA LYS A 53 21.79 -8.75 -0.55
C LYS A 53 22.81 -7.88 -1.28
N ASP A 54 22.35 -7.09 -2.25
CA ASP A 54 23.22 -6.20 -3.02
C ASP A 54 23.87 -5.15 -2.11
N ARG A 55 23.11 -4.56 -1.18
CA ARG A 55 23.62 -3.60 -0.19
C ARG A 55 24.60 -4.26 0.79
N PHE A 56 24.29 -5.45 1.27
CA PHE A 56 25.22 -6.20 2.12
C PHE A 56 26.52 -6.52 1.39
N ALA A 57 26.45 -6.94 0.12
CA ALA A 57 27.64 -7.21 -0.69
C ALA A 57 28.47 -5.94 -0.95
N GLN A 58 27.82 -4.78 -1.15
CA GLN A 58 28.52 -3.51 -1.27
C GLN A 58 29.20 -3.09 0.04
N ALA A 59 28.52 -3.26 1.18
CA ALA A 59 29.06 -2.90 2.49
C ALA A 59 30.14 -3.87 2.99
N SER A 60 30.06 -5.15 2.60
CA SER A 60 31.02 -6.19 3.00
C SER A 60 32.24 -6.28 2.09
N LYS A 61 32.23 -5.63 0.92
CA LYS A 61 33.45 -5.37 0.16
C LYS A 61 34.33 -4.42 0.97
N LYS A 62 35.31 -4.99 1.69
CA LYS A 62 36.40 -4.26 2.33
C LYS A 62 37.15 -3.41 1.29
N ALA A 63 37.57 -2.22 1.72
CA ALA A 63 38.63 -1.42 1.11
C ALA A 63 39.92 -2.22 0.92
#